data_AF-A0A0M9XMG7-F1
#
_entry.id   AF-A0A0M9XMG7-F1
#
_cell.length_a   1.000
_cell.length_b   1.000
_cell.length_c   1.000
_cell.angle_alpha   90.00
_cell.angle_beta   90.00
_cell.angle_gamma   90.00
#
_symmetry.space_group_name_H-M   'P 1'
#
loop_
_entity.id
_entity.type
_entity.pdbx_description
1 polymer ?
#
loop_
_entity_poly.entity_id
_entity_poly.type
_entity_poly.pdbx_seq_one_letter_code
_entity_poly.pdbx_strand_id
1 'polypeptide(L)' 'MWASGVTDDFVSNHTSELTLGEDPMEKEFGGKVFEVDTHKHDGYWNEGSRSLRNYGRIIVGMDPPEGDYHS' A
#
# COMPACT_ATOMS: atom_id res chain seq x y z
N MET A 1 -4.39 4.86 -9.96
CA MET A 1 -3.35 3.91 -9.50
C MET A 1 -3.72 3.50 -8.08
N TRP A 2 -3.37 2.27 -7.67
CA TRP A 2 -3.60 1.76 -6.31
C TRP A 2 -2.29 1.77 -5.52
N ALA A 3 -2.36 2.16 -4.26
CA ALA A 3 -1.24 2.21 -3.31
C ALA A 3 -1.61 1.52 -1.99
N SER A 4 -0.61 1.06 -1.26
CA SER A 4 -0.76 0.49 0.07
C SER A 4 0.58 0.53 0.80
N GLY A 5 0.52 0.61 2.11
CA GLY A 5 1.68 0.65 2.98
C GLY A 5 1.28 0.26 4.39
N VAL A 6 2.25 -0.18 5.17
CA VAL A 6 2.04 -0.48 6.60
C VAL A 6 2.78 0.54 7.44
N THR A 7 2.22 0.87 8.60
CA THR A 7 2.74 1.94 9.47
C THR A 7 4.15 1.64 10.03
N ASP A 8 4.61 0.39 9.93
CA ASP A 8 5.95 -0.04 10.32
C ASP A 8 6.89 -0.37 9.13
N ASP A 9 6.52 0.01 7.90
CA ASP A 9 7.39 -0.10 6.73
C ASP A 9 8.36 1.09 6.66
N PHE A 10 9.63 0.80 6.97
CA PHE A 10 10.68 1.82 6.96
C PHE A 10 10.84 2.48 5.58
N VAL A 11 10.66 1.73 4.49
CA VAL A 11 10.89 2.25 3.13
C VAL A 11 9.80 3.25 2.80
N SER A 12 8.53 2.86 2.88
CA SER A 12 7.42 3.77 2.58
C SER A 12 7.40 4.99 3.49
N ASN A 13 7.72 4.82 4.78
CA ASN A 13 7.50 5.88 5.76
C ASN A 13 8.68 6.86 5.90
N HIS A 14 9.87 6.51 5.40
CA HIS A 14 11.06 7.36 5.55
C HIS A 14 11.74 7.73 4.25
N THR A 15 11.39 7.12 3.11
CA THR A 15 12.06 7.39 1.83
C THR A 15 11.17 8.07 0.81
N SER A 16 9.85 7.95 0.95
CA SER A 16 8.89 8.85 0.32
C SER A 16 9.15 10.30 0.76
N GLU A 17 8.86 11.27 -0.11
CA GLU A 17 9.14 12.71 0.04
C GLU A 17 10.62 13.12 0.10
N LEU A 18 11.56 12.19 0.34
CA LEU A 18 12.99 12.50 0.34
C LEU A 18 13.62 12.32 -1.03
N THR A 19 13.51 11.11 -1.60
CA THR A 19 14.17 10.76 -2.86
C THR A 19 13.28 10.00 -3.84
N LEU A 20 12.18 9.40 -3.37
CA LEU A 20 11.28 8.59 -4.20
C LEU A 20 10.12 9.39 -4.82
N GLY A 21 9.99 10.67 -4.48
CA GLY A 21 8.87 11.52 -4.89
C GLY A 21 7.73 11.53 -3.88
N GLU A 22 6.61 12.11 -4.29
CA GLU A 22 5.42 12.27 -3.44
C GLU A 22 4.82 10.90 -3.07
N ASP A 23 4.39 10.74 -1.82
CA ASP A 23 3.83 9.51 -1.28
C ASP A 23 2.43 9.25 -1.88
N PRO A 24 2.24 8.13 -2.63
CA PRO A 24 0.95 7.78 -3.21
C PRO A 24 -0.17 7.49 -2.21
N MET A 25 0.16 7.34 -0.94
CA MET A 25 -0.80 7.18 0.16
C MET A 25 -1.23 8.49 0.81
N GLU A 26 -0.62 9.61 0.44
CA GLU A 26 -1.13 10.93 0.82
C GLU A 26 -2.40 11.23 0.04
N LYS A 27 -3.39 11.82 0.71
CA LYS A 27 -4.70 12.07 0.11
C LYS A 27 -4.60 13.05 -1.05
N GLU A 28 -3.68 13.99 -0.96
CA GLU A 28 -3.38 15.04 -1.92
C GLU A 28 -2.82 14.48 -3.23
N PHE A 29 -2.09 13.35 -3.18
CA PHE A 29 -1.56 12.67 -4.38
C PHE A 29 -2.68 12.17 -5.30
N GLY A 30 -3.85 11.84 -4.74
CA GLY A 30 -5.02 11.37 -5.49
C GLY A 30 -4.97 9.89 -5.91
N GLY A 31 -4.12 9.09 -5.25
CA GLY A 31 -4.12 7.63 -5.37
C GLY A 31 -5.36 7.00 -4.70
N LYS A 32 -5.65 5.74 -5.02
CA LYS A 32 -6.58 4.93 -4.21
C LYS A 32 -5.77 4.04 -3.27
N VAL A 33 -6.14 4.00 -1.99
CA VAL A 33 -5.47 3.15 -1.00
C VAL A 33 -6.29 1.89 -0.71
N PHE A 34 -5.64 0.74 -0.55
CA PHE A 34 -6.29 -0.53 -0.22
C PHE A 34 -5.73 -1.18 1.04
N GLU A 35 -6.55 -1.99 1.72
CA GLU A 35 -6.15 -2.65 2.95
C GLU A 35 -4.98 -3.63 2.75
N VAL A 36 -4.03 -3.61 3.68
CA VAL A 36 -2.95 -4.58 3.82
C VAL A 36 -2.90 -5.05 5.27
N ASP A 37 -2.53 -6.31 5.50
CA ASP A 37 -2.54 -6.94 6.85
C ASP A 37 -1.15 -7.38 7.31
N THR A 38 -0.13 -6.71 6.79
CA THR A 38 1.26 -7.13 6.90
C THR A 38 2.05 -6.25 7.85
N HIS A 39 3.24 -6.72 8.24
CA HIS A 39 4.21 -5.98 9.02
C HIS A 39 5.52 -5.97 8.24
N LYS A 40 6.23 -4.84 8.25
CA LYS A 40 7.47 -4.65 7.47
C LYS A 40 7.28 -4.76 5.95
N HIS A 41 8.31 -4.36 5.22
CA HIS A 41 8.27 -4.23 3.75
C HIS A 41 8.11 -5.56 2.99
N ASP A 42 8.63 -6.67 3.53
CA ASP A 42 8.55 -7.97 2.87
C ASP A 42 7.17 -8.64 3.03
N GLY A 43 6.41 -8.23 4.06
CA GLY A 43 5.18 -8.90 4.44
C GLY A 43 4.12 -8.93 3.35
N TYR A 44 4.09 -7.94 2.44
CA TYR A 44 3.11 -7.82 1.36
C TYR A 44 2.99 -9.07 0.47
N TRP A 45 4.07 -9.84 0.39
CA TRP A 45 4.18 -11.01 -0.49
C TRP A 45 4.04 -12.35 0.24
N ASN A 46 3.74 -12.33 1.54
CA ASN A 46 3.56 -13.54 2.32
C ASN A 46 2.39 -14.37 1.77
N GLU A 47 2.62 -15.67 1.63
CA GLU A 47 1.60 -16.60 1.15
C GLU A 47 0.37 -16.57 2.07
N GLY A 48 -0.81 -16.47 1.48
CA GLY A 48 -2.08 -16.43 2.21
C GLY A 48 -2.46 -15.09 2.83
N SER A 49 -1.59 -14.07 2.77
CA SER A 49 -1.88 -12.72 3.27
C SER A 49 -3.06 -12.04 2.55
N ARG A 50 -3.72 -11.10 3.23
CA ARG A 50 -4.73 -10.24 2.60
C ARG A 50 -4.08 -9.31 1.58
N SER A 51 -2.89 -8.80 1.88
CA SER A 51 -2.10 -7.96 0.96
C SER A 51 -1.91 -8.65 -0.40
N LEU A 52 -1.40 -9.88 -0.41
CA LEU A 52 -1.20 -10.64 -1.64
C LEU A 52 -2.51 -10.91 -2.40
N ARG A 53 -3.60 -11.22 -1.67
CA ARG A 53 -4.93 -11.40 -2.29
C ARG A 53 -5.46 -10.11 -2.91
N ASN A 54 -5.23 -8.97 -2.29
CA ASN A 54 -5.68 -7.67 -2.79
C ASN A 54 -4.91 -7.23 -4.04
N TYR A 55 -3.61 -7.52 -4.13
CA TYR A 55 -2.89 -7.40 -5.41
C TYR A 55 -3.50 -8.28 -6.49
N GLY A 56 -3.86 -9.53 -6.15
CA GLY A 56 -4.56 -10.43 -7.06
C GLY A 56 -5.87 -9.83 -7.60
N ARG A 57 -6.69 -9.21 -6.74
CA ARG A 57 -7.93 -8.50 -7.13
C ARG A 57 -7.63 -7.39 -8.15
N ILE A 58 -6.68 -6.52 -7.85
CA ILE A 58 -6.30 -5.41 -8.74
C ILE A 58 -5.87 -5.93 -10.12
N ILE A 59 -5.03 -6.97 -10.16
CA ILE A 59 -4.52 -7.56 -11.41
C ILE A 59 -5.66 -8.08 -12.30
N VAL A 60 -6.71 -8.66 -11.70
CA VAL A 60 -7.87 -9.18 -12.45
C VAL A 60 -8.98 -8.14 -12.64
N GLY A 61 -8.72 -6.86 -12.32
CA GLY A 61 -9.68 -5.75 -12.49
C GLY A 61 -10.80 -5.70 -11.45
N MET A 62 -10.60 -6.32 -10.29
CA MET A 62 -11.51 -6.25 -9.14
C MET A 62 -11.01 -5.23 -8.12
N ASP A 63 -11.93 -4.45 -7.55
CA ASP A 63 -11.60 -3.51 -6.49
C ASP A 63 -11.31 -4.26 -5.17
N PRO A 64 -10.16 -4.00 -4.51
CA PRO A 64 -9.90 -4.46 -3.16
C PRO A 64 -10.66 -3.61 -2.11
N PRO A 65 -10.74 -4.05 -0.85
CA PRO A 65 -11.21 -3.21 0.25
C PRO A 65 -10.38 -1.93 0.37
N GLU A 66 -11.04 -0.79 0.62
CA GLU A 66 -10.39 0.51 0.82
C GLU A 66 -9.53 0.50 2.10
N GLY A 67 -8.32 1.04 2.00
CA GLY A 67 -7.41 1.21 3.12
C GLY A 67 -7.31 2.65 3.59
N ASP A 68 -6.51 2.88 4.61
CA ASP A 68 -6.31 4.20 5.21
C ASP A 68 -5.19 4.97 4.50
N TYR A 69 -5.46 6.23 4.17
CA TYR A 69 -4.43 7.17 3.72
C TYR A 69 -3.45 7.49 4.85
N HIS A 70 -2.24 7.91 4.50
CA HIS A 70 -1.36 8.55 5.46
C HIS A 70 -1.99 9.87 5.96
N SER A 71 -1.65 10.24 7.20
CA SER A 71 -2.28 11.33 7.96
C SER A 71 -1.24 12.24 8.58
#